data_AF-A0A354TPG1-F1
#
_entry.id   AF-A0A354TPG1-F1
#
_cell.length_a   1.000
_cell.length_b   1.000
_cell.length_c   1.000
_cell.angle_alpha   90.00
_cell.angle_beta   90.00
_cell.angle_gamma   90.00
#
_symmetry.space_group_name_H-M   'P 1'
#
loop_
_entity.id
_entity.type
_entity.pdbx_description
1 polymer ?
#
loop_
_entity_poly.entity_id
_entity_poly.type
_entity_poly.pdbx_seq_one_letter_code
_entity_poly.pdbx_strand_id
1 'polypeptide(L)'
;ADVGIVVQNAGTARAVFEAVTFGQPCISRVVTVAGSPLQTPKNFYALIGTPLSHLFELCGLADNAKHIILGGSLMGRYAEEEQPSVKKTTNCIVATDSENFPQPMPERACIRCGYCAEACPVGLLPQQLLHFSRSQDQQELRDHGLMNCIECGACAYVCPSNIPLVQHYRCSKEDIHLLERNKAQSQHWQARYQHYQYRQKKLADANNRKKTRAKAADLAAAPDFSRASAIMEIAAAVARVKAKKQREND
;
A
#
# COMPACT_ATOMS: atom_id res chain seq x y z
N ALA A 1 2.31 -16.67 -1.01
CA ALA A 1 2.53 -17.54 0.15
C ALA A 1 3.83 -18.26 -0.10
N ASP A 2 4.94 -17.72 0.42
CA ASP A 2 6.30 -18.07 0.00
C ASP A 2 6.72 -19.49 0.44
N VAL A 3 5.95 -20.09 1.36
CA VAL A 3 6.14 -21.46 1.87
C VAL A 3 4.98 -22.39 1.45
N GLY A 4 4.06 -21.93 0.58
CA GLY A 4 2.90 -22.73 0.15
C GLY A 4 1.83 -22.97 1.21
N ILE A 5 1.95 -22.35 2.39
CA ILE A 5 0.97 -22.46 3.49
C ILE A 5 0.08 -21.22 3.53
N VAL A 6 -1.22 -21.44 3.70
CA VAL A 6 -2.20 -20.37 3.92
C VAL A 6 -2.90 -20.62 5.25
N VAL A 7 -2.75 -19.68 6.19
CA VAL A 7 -3.44 -19.74 7.49
C VAL A 7 -4.71 -18.90 7.38
N GLN A 8 -5.85 -19.51 7.71
CA GLN A 8 -7.15 -18.84 7.72
C GLN A 8 -7.82 -19.00 9.06
N ASN A 9 -8.51 -17.96 9.52
CA ASN A 9 -9.38 -18.04 10.69
C ASN A 9 -10.59 -18.93 10.37
N ALA A 10 -11.07 -19.69 11.36
CA ALA A 10 -12.23 -20.57 11.21
C ALA A 10 -13.49 -19.82 10.73
N GLY A 11 -13.72 -18.59 11.20
CA GLY A 11 -14.82 -17.75 10.74
C GLY A 11 -14.69 -17.33 9.27
N THR A 12 -13.46 -17.19 8.77
CA THR A 12 -13.21 -16.93 7.34
C THR A 12 -13.51 -18.17 6.51
N ALA A 13 -13.06 -19.35 6.95
CA ALA A 13 -13.35 -20.61 6.27
C ALA A 13 -14.87 -20.87 6.15
N ARG A 14 -15.62 -20.62 7.23
CA ARG A 14 -17.08 -20.68 7.23
C ARG A 14 -17.71 -19.69 6.24
N ALA A 15 -17.28 -18.43 6.27
CA ALA A 15 -17.84 -17.41 5.37
C ALA A 15 -17.58 -17.74 3.89
N VAL A 16 -16.43 -18.34 3.57
CA VAL A 16 -16.14 -18.83 2.22
C VAL A 16 -17.06 -19.98 1.83
N PHE A 17 -17.27 -20.94 2.74
CA PHE A 17 -18.19 -22.05 2.51
C PHE A 17 -19.63 -21.56 2.23
N GLU A 18 -20.13 -20.61 3.03
CA GLU A 18 -21.46 -20.03 2.85
C GLU A 18 -21.60 -19.28 1.50
N ALA A 19 -20.56 -18.54 1.11
CA ALA A 19 -20.54 -17.81 -0.15
C ALA A 19 -20.55 -18.73 -1.38
N VAL A 20 -19.75 -19.82 -1.36
CA VAL A 20 -19.64 -20.74 -2.50
C VAL A 20 -20.85 -21.68 -2.58
N THR A 21 -21.32 -22.18 -1.45
CA THR A 21 -22.36 -23.23 -1.42
C THR A 21 -23.77 -22.64 -1.51
N PHE A 22 -24.01 -21.50 -0.84
CA PHE A 22 -25.35 -20.90 -0.72
C PHE A 22 -25.47 -19.56 -1.43
N GLY A 23 -24.40 -19.04 -2.05
CA GLY A 23 -24.40 -17.71 -2.66
C GLY A 23 -24.54 -16.57 -1.65
N GLN A 24 -24.31 -16.85 -0.36
CA GLN A 24 -24.53 -15.88 0.72
C GLN A 24 -23.22 -15.15 1.03
N PRO A 25 -23.14 -13.82 0.81
CA PRO A 25 -21.96 -13.07 1.21
C PRO A 25 -21.85 -13.04 2.75
N CYS A 26 -20.65 -12.75 3.26
CA CYS A 26 -20.44 -12.55 4.69
C CYS A 26 -21.26 -11.33 5.17
N ILE A 27 -22.45 -11.60 5.72
CA ILE A 27 -23.40 -10.63 6.30
C ILE A 27 -23.40 -10.65 7.83
N SER A 28 -22.94 -11.74 8.43
CA SER A 28 -22.92 -11.95 9.87
C SER A 28 -21.61 -12.61 10.30
N ARG A 29 -21.30 -12.49 11.59
CA ARG A 29 -20.12 -13.11 12.19
C ARG A 29 -20.42 -13.55 13.62
N VAL A 30 -19.71 -14.59 14.05
CA VAL A 30 -19.66 -14.95 15.48
C VAL A 30 -18.78 -13.92 16.20
N VAL A 31 -19.35 -13.21 17.17
CA VAL A 31 -18.67 -12.22 18.00
C VAL A 31 -18.69 -12.68 19.45
N THR A 32 -17.52 -12.84 20.05
CA THR A 32 -17.38 -13.10 21.48
C THR A 32 -17.42 -11.78 22.24
N VAL A 33 -18.38 -11.64 23.15
CA VAL A 33 -18.52 -10.47 24.02
C VAL A 33 -18.07 -10.88 25.43
N ALA A 34 -16.95 -10.30 25.88
CA ALA A 34 -16.29 -10.68 27.11
C ALA A 34 -15.89 -9.46 27.95
N GLY A 35 -15.45 -9.70 29.19
CA GLY A 35 -15.07 -8.66 30.14
C GLY A 35 -15.76 -8.85 31.49
N SER A 36 -15.04 -8.53 32.56
CA SER A 36 -15.54 -8.54 33.94
C SER A 36 -16.70 -7.59 34.22
N PRO A 37 -16.88 -6.43 33.53
CA PRO A 37 -18.05 -5.57 33.75
C PRO A 37 -19.38 -6.15 33.26
N LEU A 38 -19.37 -7.31 32.58
CA LEU A 38 -20.56 -7.92 32.00
C LEU A 38 -21.18 -8.92 32.97
N GLN A 39 -22.49 -8.84 33.15
CA GLN A 39 -23.23 -9.85 33.93
C GLN A 39 -23.23 -11.22 33.24
N THR A 40 -23.39 -11.25 31.92
CA THR A 40 -23.44 -12.50 31.15
C THR A 40 -22.60 -12.46 29.88
N PRO A 41 -21.26 -12.65 29.97
CA PRO A 41 -20.40 -12.84 28.80
C PRO A 41 -20.88 -13.99 27.92
N LYS A 42 -20.99 -13.79 26.60
CA LYS A 42 -21.44 -14.84 25.66
C LYS A 42 -21.04 -14.55 24.21
N ASN A 43 -21.27 -15.55 23.36
CA ASN A 43 -21.05 -15.45 21.92
C ASN A 43 -22.36 -15.10 21.19
N PHE A 44 -22.30 -14.21 20.22
CA PHE A 44 -23.45 -13.82 19.39
C PHE A 44 -23.19 -14.12 17.92
N TYR A 45 -24.26 -14.48 17.20
CA TYR A 45 -24.32 -14.31 15.75
C TYR A 45 -24.80 -12.89 15.46
N ALA A 46 -23.88 -11.97 15.20
CA ALA A 46 -24.21 -10.56 14.97
C ALA A 46 -24.12 -10.22 13.48
N LEU A 47 -25.01 -9.36 13.01
CA LEU A 47 -24.93 -8.79 11.66
C LEU A 47 -23.77 -7.78 11.60
N ILE A 48 -23.14 -7.69 10.44
CA ILE A 48 -22.18 -6.61 10.20
C ILE A 48 -22.93 -5.27 10.24
N GLY A 49 -22.39 -4.32 10.99
CA GLY A 49 -23.01 -3.02 11.27
C GLY A 49 -23.81 -2.97 12.58
N THR A 50 -24.02 -4.09 13.27
CA THR A 50 -24.63 -4.07 14.61
C THR A 50 -23.79 -3.22 15.57
N PRO A 51 -24.36 -2.23 16.27
CA PRO A 51 -23.63 -1.42 17.26
C PRO A 51 -23.08 -2.30 18.39
N LEU A 52 -21.85 -2.05 18.83
CA LEU A 52 -21.28 -2.81 19.95
C LEU A 52 -22.02 -2.54 21.27
N SER A 53 -22.54 -1.32 21.45
CA SER A 53 -23.37 -0.93 22.58
C SER A 53 -24.56 -1.88 22.77
N HIS A 54 -25.23 -2.24 21.67
CA HIS A 54 -26.36 -3.17 21.70
C HIS A 54 -25.95 -4.56 22.21
N LEU A 55 -24.79 -5.06 21.77
CA LEU A 55 -24.28 -6.35 22.24
C LEU A 55 -23.91 -6.32 23.73
N PHE A 56 -23.35 -5.21 24.20
CA PHE A 56 -23.02 -5.02 25.61
C PHE A 56 -24.25 -4.88 26.49
N GLU A 57 -25.29 -4.17 26.03
CA GLU A 57 -26.58 -4.05 26.71
C GLU A 57 -27.21 -5.44 26.92
N LEU A 58 -27.23 -6.29 25.89
CA LEU A 58 -27.71 -7.68 25.97
C LEU A 58 -26.91 -8.57 26.95
N CYS A 59 -25.69 -8.16 27.31
CA CYS A 59 -24.86 -8.85 28.29
C CYS A 59 -24.97 -8.25 29.71
N GLY A 60 -25.69 -7.14 29.89
CA GLY A 60 -25.78 -6.40 31.14
C GLY A 60 -24.45 -5.73 31.49
N LEU A 61 -24.04 -4.72 30.70
CA LEU A 61 -22.85 -3.92 30.98
C LEU A 61 -23.06 -3.06 32.23
N ALA A 62 -22.19 -3.20 33.22
CA ALA A 62 -22.18 -2.35 34.40
C ALA A 62 -21.61 -0.95 34.09
N ASP A 63 -22.07 0.05 34.85
CA ASP A 63 -21.69 1.47 34.68
C ASP A 63 -20.19 1.74 34.94
N ASN A 64 -19.45 0.79 35.50
CA ASN A 64 -18.01 0.92 35.76
C ASN A 64 -17.12 0.60 34.55
N ALA A 65 -17.71 0.25 33.40
CA ALA A 65 -16.97 0.03 32.17
C ALA A 65 -16.33 1.33 31.66
N LYS A 66 -15.02 1.31 31.40
CA LYS A 66 -14.27 2.50 30.95
C LYS A 66 -14.00 2.53 29.45
N HIS A 67 -13.53 1.41 28.93
CA HIS A 67 -13.05 1.31 27.56
C HIS A 67 -13.51 0.00 26.91
N ILE A 68 -13.51 0.01 25.58
CA ILE A 68 -13.84 -1.15 24.76
C ILE A 68 -12.58 -1.54 24.00
N ILE A 69 -12.18 -2.80 24.10
CA ILE A 69 -11.12 -3.37 23.28
C ILE A 69 -11.76 -4.13 22.13
N LEU A 70 -11.39 -3.76 20.90
CA LEU A 70 -11.71 -4.49 19.67
C LEU A 70 -10.65 -5.58 19.47
N GLY A 71 -11.05 -6.84 19.56
CA GLY A 71 -10.17 -8.00 19.55
C GLY A 71 -10.05 -8.65 20.94
N GLY A 72 -9.02 -9.46 21.13
CA GLY A 72 -8.71 -10.04 22.44
C GLY A 72 -7.88 -9.09 23.33
N SER A 73 -7.71 -9.44 24.60
CA SER A 73 -6.94 -8.64 25.59
C SER A 73 -5.49 -8.34 25.18
N LEU A 74 -4.91 -9.22 24.35
CA LEU A 74 -3.50 -9.18 23.96
C LEU A 74 -3.27 -8.49 22.60
N MET A 75 -4.03 -8.89 21.58
CA MET A 75 -3.90 -8.35 20.22
C MET A 75 -4.83 -7.16 19.93
N GLY A 76 -5.81 -6.94 20.79
CA GLY A 76 -6.85 -5.96 20.56
C GLY A 76 -6.36 -4.51 20.61
N ARG A 77 -7.22 -3.61 20.15
CA ARG A 77 -6.99 -2.15 20.19
C ARG A 77 -8.16 -1.50 20.89
N TYR A 78 -7.89 -0.43 21.63
CA TYR A 78 -8.97 0.39 22.16
C TYR A 78 -9.80 0.96 21.00
N ALA A 79 -11.12 0.95 21.15
CA ALA A 79 -12.01 1.58 20.20
C ALA A 79 -11.77 3.10 20.22
N GLU A 80 -11.43 3.66 19.06
CA GLU A 80 -11.26 5.12 18.87
C GLU A 80 -12.58 5.80 18.46
N GLU A 81 -13.49 5.03 17.85
CA GLU A 81 -14.81 5.50 17.41
C GLU A 81 -15.75 5.63 18.62
N GLU A 82 -16.58 6.67 18.67
CA GLU A 82 -17.60 6.84 19.72
C GLU A 82 -18.67 5.74 19.68
N GLN A 83 -19.01 5.26 18.48
CA GLN A 83 -20.04 4.22 18.27
C GLN A 83 -19.51 3.12 17.36
N PRO A 84 -18.61 2.26 17.86
CA PRO A 84 -18.08 1.16 17.08
C PRO A 84 -19.19 0.16 16.76
N SER A 85 -19.05 -0.50 15.61
CA SER A 85 -19.96 -1.55 15.15
C SER A 85 -19.22 -2.82 14.79
N VAL A 86 -19.96 -3.93 14.67
CA VAL A 86 -19.43 -5.20 14.22
C VAL A 86 -18.97 -5.08 12.76
N LYS A 87 -17.68 -5.30 12.52
CA LYS A 87 -17.04 -5.33 11.20
C LYS A 87 -16.72 -6.76 10.81
N LYS A 88 -16.35 -7.00 9.54
CA LYS A 88 -15.94 -8.34 9.04
C LYS A 88 -14.76 -8.95 9.83
N THR A 89 -13.95 -8.10 10.46
CA THR A 89 -12.78 -8.46 11.24
C THR A 89 -13.06 -8.57 12.75
N THR A 90 -14.25 -8.18 13.21
CA THR A 90 -14.61 -8.19 14.64
C THR A 90 -14.90 -9.62 15.10
N ASN A 91 -13.94 -10.24 15.77
CA ASN A 91 -14.06 -11.59 16.35
C ASN A 91 -14.48 -11.58 17.82
N CYS A 92 -13.89 -10.66 18.56
CA CYS A 92 -14.04 -10.55 19.99
C CYS A 92 -14.09 -9.06 20.32
N ILE A 93 -14.89 -8.72 21.32
CA ILE A 93 -14.93 -7.40 21.94
C ILE A 93 -14.86 -7.60 23.45
N VAL A 94 -14.04 -6.79 24.11
CA VAL A 94 -13.81 -6.89 25.56
C VAL A 94 -14.19 -5.57 26.22
N ALA A 95 -15.12 -5.61 27.16
CA ALA A 95 -15.40 -4.51 28.07
C ALA A 95 -14.37 -4.52 29.21
N THR A 96 -13.76 -3.37 29.48
CA THR A 96 -12.69 -3.27 30.48
C THR A 96 -13.15 -2.48 31.71
N ASP A 97 -12.78 -2.95 32.91
CA ASP A 97 -12.82 -2.19 34.17
C ASP A 97 -11.42 -1.73 34.59
N SER A 98 -11.37 -0.88 35.61
CA SER A 98 -10.12 -0.42 36.22
C SER A 98 -9.37 -1.47 37.03
N GLU A 99 -10.02 -2.57 37.42
CA GLU A 99 -9.39 -3.61 38.22
C GLU A 99 -8.55 -4.56 37.36
N ASN A 100 -9.11 -5.07 36.27
CA ASN A 100 -8.45 -6.03 35.39
C ASN A 100 -7.65 -5.33 34.28
N PHE A 101 -8.01 -4.09 33.94
CA PHE A 101 -7.30 -3.26 32.97
C PHE A 101 -6.97 -1.91 33.61
N PRO A 102 -6.04 -1.88 34.59
CA PRO A 102 -5.61 -0.63 35.19
C PRO A 102 -5.01 0.29 34.12
N GLN A 103 -5.07 1.60 34.36
CA GLN A 103 -4.44 2.53 33.44
C GLN A 103 -2.94 2.23 33.35
N PRO A 104 -2.38 2.23 32.13
CA PRO A 104 -0.97 1.94 31.95
C PRO A 104 -0.15 2.96 32.74
N MET A 105 0.75 2.46 33.58
CA MET A 105 1.72 3.31 34.25
C MET A 105 2.58 4.03 33.21
N PRO A 106 3.06 5.25 33.52
CA PRO A 106 3.91 5.98 32.60
C PRO A 106 5.13 5.14 32.22
N GLU A 107 5.48 5.21 30.93
CA GLU A 107 6.63 4.52 30.37
C GLU A 107 7.91 4.92 31.12
N ARG A 108 8.72 3.92 31.46
CA ARG A 108 10.04 4.10 32.10
C ARG A 108 11.14 3.62 31.17
N ALA A 109 12.38 4.02 31.47
CA ALA A 109 13.54 3.53 30.73
C ALA A 109 13.65 1.99 30.80
N CYS A 110 14.09 1.39 29.69
CA CYS A 110 14.32 -0.04 29.62
C CYS A 110 15.49 -0.44 30.55
N ILE A 111 15.23 -1.37 31.47
CA ILE A 111 16.26 -1.92 32.39
C ILE A 111 16.97 -3.17 31.84
N ARG A 112 16.68 -3.58 30.60
CA ARG A 112 17.27 -4.75 29.92
C ARG A 112 17.14 -6.07 30.69
N CYS A 113 15.98 -6.30 31.31
CA CYS A 113 15.70 -7.49 32.13
C CYS A 113 15.59 -8.81 31.36
N GLY A 114 15.26 -8.79 30.06
CA GLY A 114 15.16 -10.00 29.23
C GLY A 114 13.75 -10.61 29.10
N TYR A 115 12.81 -10.30 30.00
CA TYR A 115 11.48 -10.93 30.04
C TYR A 115 10.69 -10.86 28.72
N CYS A 116 10.84 -9.77 27.97
CA CYS A 116 10.15 -9.62 26.69
C CYS A 116 10.61 -10.64 25.64
N ALA A 117 11.88 -11.06 25.67
CA ALA A 117 12.41 -12.08 24.75
C ALA A 117 11.88 -13.47 25.14
N GLU A 118 11.88 -13.79 26.43
CA GLU A 118 11.35 -15.07 26.95
C GLU A 118 9.85 -15.24 26.67
N ALA A 119 9.08 -14.17 26.81
CA ALA A 119 7.63 -14.19 26.55
C ALA A 119 7.26 -14.18 25.06
N CYS A 120 8.23 -14.00 24.14
CA CYS A 120 7.93 -13.87 22.72
C CYS A 120 7.64 -15.24 22.08
N PRO A 121 6.41 -15.51 21.60
CA PRO A 121 6.08 -16.81 20.99
C PRO A 121 6.77 -17.04 19.63
N VAL A 122 7.29 -15.98 19.01
CA VAL A 122 8.01 -16.03 17.72
C VAL A 122 9.53 -16.17 17.92
N GLY A 123 10.03 -15.98 19.14
CA GLY A 123 11.47 -16.01 19.41
C GLY A 123 12.24 -14.79 18.88
N LEU A 124 11.58 -13.62 18.79
CA LEU A 124 12.23 -12.36 18.44
C LEU A 124 13.02 -11.79 19.63
N LEU A 125 13.80 -10.73 19.38
CA LEU A 125 14.51 -9.95 20.40
C LEU A 125 13.90 -8.55 20.54
N PRO A 126 12.83 -8.37 21.35
CA PRO A 126 12.10 -7.10 21.43
C PRO A 126 12.96 -5.91 21.89
N GLN A 127 14.00 -6.15 22.70
CA GLN A 127 14.88 -5.07 23.15
C GLN A 127 15.65 -4.42 21.99
N GLN A 128 16.16 -5.24 21.05
CA GLN A 128 16.84 -4.75 19.86
C GLN A 128 15.86 -4.08 18.90
N LEU A 129 14.71 -4.71 18.67
CA LEU A 129 13.65 -4.12 17.85
C LEU A 129 13.19 -2.77 18.40
N LEU A 130 13.08 -2.62 19.72
CA LEU A 130 12.73 -1.33 20.33
C LEU A 130 13.80 -0.27 20.06
N HIS A 131 15.07 -0.64 20.17
CA HIS A 131 16.18 0.27 19.89
C HIS A 131 16.11 0.79 18.44
N PHE A 132 15.97 -0.12 17.47
CA PHE A 132 15.89 0.23 16.05
C PHE A 132 14.57 0.96 15.70
N SER A 133 13.46 0.61 16.35
CA SER A 133 12.19 1.34 16.19
C SER A 133 12.31 2.79 16.68
N ARG A 134 13.04 3.04 17.77
CA ARG A 134 13.27 4.40 18.29
C ARG A 134 14.23 5.21 17.44
N SER A 135 15.24 4.58 16.85
CA SER A 135 16.15 5.24 15.89
C SER A 135 15.58 5.33 14.48
N GLN A 136 14.39 4.77 14.23
CA GLN A 136 13.75 4.68 12.91
C GLN A 136 14.65 3.96 11.87
N ASP A 137 15.48 3.02 12.32
CA ASP A 137 16.35 2.24 11.43
C ASP A 137 15.58 1.06 10.83
N GLN A 138 14.98 1.31 9.69
CA GLN A 138 14.12 0.35 9.00
C GLN A 138 14.88 -0.82 8.40
N GLN A 139 16.17 -0.65 8.09
CA GLN A 139 16.97 -1.73 7.53
C GLN A 139 17.26 -2.75 8.62
N GLU A 140 17.79 -2.27 9.76
CA GLU A 140 18.04 -3.13 10.92
C GLU A 140 16.77 -3.81 11.43
N LEU A 141 15.63 -3.11 11.44
CA LEU A 141 14.35 -3.72 11.80
C LEU A 141 13.96 -4.90 10.91
N ARG A 142 14.19 -4.80 9.59
CA ARG A 142 13.92 -5.91 8.66
C ARG A 142 14.87 -7.07 8.90
N ASP A 143 16.15 -6.77 9.05
CA ASP A 143 17.20 -7.76 9.23
C ASP A 143 17.02 -8.53 10.56
N HIS A 144 16.48 -7.86 11.58
CA HIS A 144 16.11 -8.46 12.87
C HIS A 144 14.69 -9.06 12.89
N GLY A 145 14.03 -9.17 11.73
CA GLY A 145 12.79 -9.92 11.58
C GLY A 145 11.55 -9.23 12.14
N LEU A 146 11.49 -7.89 12.19
CA LEU A 146 10.29 -7.15 12.62
C LEU A 146 9.02 -7.62 11.88
N MET A 147 9.14 -7.95 10.60
CA MET A 147 8.02 -8.43 9.77
C MET A 147 7.41 -9.75 10.25
N ASN A 148 8.16 -10.54 11.02
CA ASN A 148 7.69 -11.79 11.61
C ASN A 148 6.89 -11.56 12.92
N CYS A 149 6.97 -10.37 13.51
CA CYS A 149 6.23 -10.07 14.74
C CYS A 149 4.72 -10.22 14.49
N ILE A 150 4.03 -11.01 15.31
CA ILE A 150 2.57 -11.21 15.19
C ILE A 150 1.74 -10.20 15.99
N GLU A 151 2.38 -9.18 16.58
CA GLU A 151 1.72 -8.10 17.32
C GLU A 151 0.83 -8.60 18.47
N CYS A 152 1.26 -9.68 19.13
CA CYS A 152 0.49 -10.34 20.19
C CYS A 152 0.47 -9.63 21.55
N GLY A 153 1.23 -8.56 21.76
CA GLY A 153 1.21 -7.83 23.04
C GLY A 153 1.95 -8.47 24.21
N ALA A 154 2.32 -9.76 24.13
CA ALA A 154 2.93 -10.50 25.24
C ALA A 154 4.19 -9.81 25.81
N CYS A 155 5.06 -9.30 24.94
CA CYS A 155 6.28 -8.60 25.36
C CYS A 155 6.00 -7.29 26.12
N ALA A 156 4.95 -6.56 25.74
CA ALA A 156 4.56 -5.32 26.42
C ALA A 156 3.91 -5.63 27.77
N TYR A 157 3.10 -6.69 27.86
CA TYR A 157 2.44 -7.11 29.09
C TYR A 157 3.43 -7.49 30.20
N VAL A 158 4.50 -8.21 29.88
CA VAL A 158 5.51 -8.64 30.87
C VAL A 158 6.56 -7.58 31.19
N CYS A 159 6.49 -6.39 30.57
CA CYS A 159 7.53 -5.38 30.69
C CYS A 159 7.42 -4.63 32.03
N PRO A 160 8.40 -4.72 32.94
CA PRO A 160 8.35 -4.00 34.22
C PRO A 160 8.48 -2.48 34.06
N SER A 161 9.01 -2.03 32.90
CA SER A 161 9.13 -0.61 32.56
C SER A 161 7.88 -0.04 31.87
N ASN A 162 6.82 -0.83 31.66
CA ASN A 162 5.59 -0.45 30.95
C ASN A 162 5.84 0.17 29.57
N ILE A 163 6.83 -0.35 28.83
CA ILE A 163 7.14 0.15 27.49
C ILE A 163 6.11 -0.43 26.51
N PRO A 164 5.42 0.41 25.71
CA PRO A 164 4.41 -0.03 24.74
C PRO A 164 5.07 -0.63 23.48
N LEU A 165 5.84 -1.72 23.64
CA LEU A 165 6.67 -2.34 22.60
C LEU A 165 5.90 -2.59 21.30
N VAL A 166 4.70 -3.17 21.40
CA VAL A 166 3.90 -3.50 20.22
C VAL A 166 3.41 -2.27 19.47
N GLN A 167 3.19 -1.14 20.14
CA GLN A 167 2.82 0.10 19.47
C GLN A 167 3.96 0.61 18.60
N HIS A 168 5.20 0.59 19.11
CA HIS A 168 6.38 0.94 18.32
C HIS A 168 6.53 0.04 17.09
N TYR A 169 6.34 -1.28 17.26
CA TYR A 169 6.47 -2.23 16.15
C TYR A 169 5.39 -2.04 15.09
N ARG A 170 4.15 -1.75 15.49
CA ARG A 170 3.06 -1.44 14.56
C ARG A 170 3.39 -0.20 13.72
N CYS A 171 3.79 0.89 14.36
CA CYS A 171 4.21 2.10 13.66
C CYS A 171 5.37 1.81 12.69
N SER A 172 6.43 1.13 13.17
CA SER A 172 7.57 0.80 12.32
C SER A 172 7.21 -0.09 11.12
N LYS A 173 6.29 -1.05 11.28
CA LYS A 173 5.79 -1.85 10.16
C LYS A 173 4.98 -1.04 9.16
N GLU A 174 4.12 -0.14 9.66
CA GLU A 174 3.35 0.76 8.82
C GLU A 174 4.28 1.66 7.98
N ASP A 175 5.35 2.17 8.58
CA ASP A 175 6.38 2.97 7.90
C ASP A 175 7.09 2.16 6.80
N ILE A 176 7.50 0.93 7.10
CA ILE A 176 8.14 0.04 6.12
C ILE A 176 7.19 -0.24 4.95
N HIS A 177 5.94 -0.60 5.24
CA HIS A 177 4.95 -0.85 4.20
C HIS A 177 4.64 0.40 3.36
N LEU A 178 4.63 1.59 3.97
CA LEU A 178 4.42 2.85 3.26
C LEU A 178 5.57 3.10 2.27
N LEU A 179 6.81 2.88 2.68
CA LEU A 179 7.96 3.02 1.80
C LEU A 179 7.96 2.02 0.65
N GLU A 180 7.60 0.77 0.92
CA GLU A 180 7.46 -0.26 -0.13
C GLU A 180 6.39 0.13 -1.14
N ARG A 181 5.23 0.60 -0.68
CA ARG A 181 4.16 1.10 -1.56
C ARG A 181 4.65 2.28 -2.41
N ASN A 182 5.30 3.26 -1.80
CA ASN A 182 5.82 4.43 -2.50
C ASN A 182 6.89 4.04 -3.54
N LYS A 183 7.77 3.09 -3.21
CA LYS A 183 8.81 2.57 -4.12
C LYS A 183 8.18 1.83 -5.30
N ALA A 184 7.21 0.95 -5.05
CA ALA A 184 6.49 0.23 -6.09
C ALA A 184 5.73 1.18 -7.03
N GLN A 185 5.09 2.21 -6.47
CA GLN A 185 4.39 3.23 -7.24
C GLN A 185 5.35 4.04 -8.11
N SER A 186 6.49 4.47 -7.54
CA SER A 186 7.58 5.14 -8.26
C SER A 186 8.08 4.33 -9.44
N GLN A 187 8.40 3.04 -9.22
CA GLN A 187 8.84 2.13 -10.27
C GLN A 187 7.77 1.95 -11.36
N HIS A 188 6.50 1.83 -10.97
CA HIS A 188 5.40 1.73 -11.92
C HIS A 188 5.27 2.98 -12.81
N TRP A 189 5.36 4.18 -12.24
CA TRP A 189 5.32 5.42 -13.01
C TRP A 189 6.54 5.59 -13.91
N GLN A 190 7.74 5.24 -13.42
CA GLN A 190 8.97 5.26 -14.23
C GLN A 190 8.84 4.34 -15.45
N ALA A 191 8.35 3.11 -15.27
CA ALA A 191 8.11 2.18 -16.37
C ALA A 191 7.11 2.74 -17.38
N ARG A 192 5.99 3.30 -16.91
CA ARG A 192 4.99 3.94 -17.78
C ARG A 192 5.56 5.12 -18.56
N TYR A 193 6.37 5.95 -17.92
CA TYR A 193 7.02 7.09 -18.56
C TYR A 193 8.03 6.64 -19.64
N GLN A 194 8.85 5.63 -19.35
CA GLN A 194 9.77 5.03 -20.32
C GLN A 194 9.02 4.45 -21.52
N HIS A 195 7.91 3.73 -21.30
CA HIS A 195 7.06 3.23 -22.38
C HIS A 195 6.46 4.35 -23.24
N TYR A 196 6.01 5.45 -22.61
CA TYR A 196 5.51 6.62 -23.32
C TYR A 196 6.60 7.26 -24.19
N GLN A 197 7.80 7.48 -23.64
CA GLN A 197 8.95 8.03 -24.38
C GLN A 197 9.35 7.13 -25.55
N TYR A 198 9.36 5.82 -25.36
CA TYR A 198 9.64 4.85 -26.42
C TYR A 198 8.60 4.92 -27.55
N ARG A 199 7.30 5.01 -27.22
CA ARG A 199 6.22 5.17 -28.21
C ARG A 199 6.38 6.47 -28.99
N GLN A 200 6.65 7.58 -28.30
CA GLN A 200 6.92 8.89 -28.90
C GLN A 200 8.09 8.82 -29.89
N LYS A 201 9.21 8.22 -29.48
CA LYS A 201 10.39 8.03 -30.35
C LYS A 201 10.05 7.20 -31.59
N LYS A 202 9.33 6.08 -31.45
CA LYS A 202 8.89 5.26 -32.59
C LYS A 202 8.00 6.02 -33.57
N LEU A 203 7.06 6.83 -33.07
CA LEU A 203 6.20 7.66 -33.91
C LEU A 203 7.00 8.73 -34.65
N ALA A 204 7.96 9.39 -33.96
CA ALA A 204 8.86 10.36 -34.58
C ALA A 204 9.74 9.72 -35.66
N ASP A 205 10.34 8.56 -35.39
CA ASP A 205 11.16 7.81 -36.35
C ASP A 205 10.33 7.36 -37.56
N ALA A 206 9.10 6.88 -37.34
CA ALA A 206 8.19 6.52 -38.43
C ALA A 206 7.80 7.72 -39.30
N ASN A 207 7.51 8.87 -38.68
CA ASN A 207 7.23 10.12 -39.38
C ASN A 207 8.44 10.65 -40.15
N ASN A 208 9.64 10.61 -39.54
CA ASN A 208 10.88 10.96 -40.22
C ASN A 208 11.14 10.04 -41.41
N ARG A 209 10.99 8.72 -41.26
CA ARG A 209 11.09 7.76 -42.36
C ARG A 209 10.12 8.08 -43.50
N LYS A 210 8.85 8.38 -43.17
CA LYS A 210 7.85 8.81 -44.17
C LYS A 210 8.28 10.11 -44.88
N LYS A 211 8.73 11.13 -44.15
CA LYS A 211 9.23 12.39 -44.71
C LYS A 211 10.45 12.19 -45.61
N THR A 212 11.44 11.38 -45.20
CA THR A 212 12.60 11.06 -46.05
C THR A 212 12.20 10.28 -47.29
N ARG A 213 11.25 9.34 -47.19
CA ARG A 213 10.74 8.60 -48.37
C ARG A 213 9.99 9.53 -49.33
N ALA A 214 9.15 10.42 -48.82
CA ALA A 214 8.46 11.42 -49.63
C ALA A 214 9.48 12.35 -50.32
N LYS A 215 10.44 12.90 -49.58
CA LYS A 215 11.48 13.77 -50.15
C LYS A 215 12.35 13.05 -51.20
N ALA A 216 12.68 11.78 -50.98
CA ALA A 216 13.41 10.97 -51.96
C ALA A 216 12.58 10.68 -53.21
N ALA A 217 11.27 10.45 -53.07
CA ALA A 217 10.36 10.31 -54.20
C ALA A 217 10.21 11.63 -54.98
N ASP A 218 10.10 12.76 -54.30
CA ASP A 218 10.05 14.09 -54.92
C ASP A 218 11.36 14.40 -55.69
N LEU A 219 12.52 14.06 -55.12
CA LEU A 219 13.83 14.18 -55.77
C LEU A 219 13.97 13.27 -57.00
N ALA A 220 13.38 12.07 -56.97
CA ALA A 220 13.38 11.15 -58.10
C ALA A 220 12.36 11.51 -59.20
N ALA A 221 11.29 12.22 -58.84
CA ALA A 221 10.28 12.74 -59.76
C ALA A 221 10.62 14.13 -60.33
N ALA A 222 11.66 14.79 -59.81
CA ALA A 222 12.15 16.05 -60.36
C ALA A 222 12.69 15.83 -61.78
N PRO A 223 12.41 16.73 -62.74
CA PRO A 223 12.84 16.58 -64.12
C PRO A 223 14.37 16.58 -64.20
N ASP A 224 14.90 15.72 -65.08
CA ASP A 224 16.32 15.48 -65.27
C ASP A 224 17.00 16.75 -65.81
N PHE A 225 17.57 17.57 -64.91
CA PHE A 225 18.24 18.82 -65.26
C PHE A 225 19.61 18.49 -65.89
N SER A 226 19.61 18.17 -67.18
CA SER A 226 20.85 17.94 -67.91
C SER A 226 21.60 19.27 -68.09
N ARG A 227 22.92 19.24 -67.83
CA ARG A 227 23.82 20.40 -68.00
C ARG A 227 23.75 20.98 -69.43
N ALA A 228 23.39 20.15 -70.42
CA ALA A 228 23.19 20.57 -71.80
C ALA A 228 21.94 21.46 -71.99
N SER A 229 20.83 21.14 -71.31
CA SER A 229 19.60 21.94 -71.37
C SER A 229 19.80 23.34 -70.78
N ALA A 230 20.52 23.44 -69.66
CA ALA A 230 20.84 24.72 -69.03
C ALA A 230 21.76 25.60 -69.90
N ILE A 231 22.72 25.01 -70.63
CA ILE A 231 23.59 25.76 -71.57
C ILE A 231 22.78 26.30 -72.75
N MET A 232 21.82 25.53 -73.28
CA MET A 232 20.96 25.98 -74.37
C MET A 232 20.02 27.11 -73.95
N GLU A 233 19.46 27.06 -72.74
CA GLU A 233 18.59 28.13 -72.23
C GLU A 233 19.36 29.43 -71.96
N ILE A 234 20.57 29.34 -71.41
CA ILE A 234 21.44 30.51 -71.21
C ILE A 234 21.84 31.12 -72.56
N ALA A 235 22.20 30.30 -73.55
CA ALA A 235 22.52 30.78 -74.90
C ALA A 235 21.32 31.47 -75.57
N ALA A 236 20.11 30.91 -75.41
CA ALA A 236 18.88 31.50 -75.91
C ALA A 236 18.50 32.81 -75.21
N ALA A 237 18.78 32.94 -73.91
CA ALA A 237 18.58 34.19 -73.16
C ALA A 237 19.57 35.29 -73.58
N VAL A 238 20.85 34.93 -73.76
CA VAL A 238 21.89 35.85 -74.26
C VAL A 238 21.56 36.33 -75.68
N ALA A 239 21.06 35.45 -76.54
CA ALA A 239 20.62 35.82 -77.89
C ALA A 239 19.45 36.83 -77.88
N ARG A 240 18.46 36.66 -76.98
CA ARG A 240 17.35 37.60 -76.83
C ARG A 240 17.81 38.98 -76.35
N VAL A 241 18.75 39.03 -75.40
CA VAL A 241 19.33 40.30 -74.93
C VAL A 241 20.13 40.99 -76.03
N LYS A 242 20.87 40.23 -76.84
CA LYS A 242 21.65 40.75 -77.97
C LYS A 242 20.75 41.31 -79.08
N ALA A 243 19.66 40.63 -79.39
CA ALA A 243 18.64 41.10 -80.34
C ALA A 243 17.89 42.34 -79.82
N LYS A 244 17.65 42.44 -78.51
CA LYS A 244 17.06 43.63 -77.89
C LYS A 244 18.00 44.84 -77.94
N LYS A 245 19.31 44.63 -77.69
CA LYS A 245 20.34 45.66 -77.85
C LYS A 245 20.53 46.12 -79.30
N GLN A 246 20.37 45.24 -80.28
CA GLN A 246 20.42 45.62 -81.69
C GLN A 246 19.21 46.46 -82.11
N ARG A 247 18.02 46.17 -81.57
CA ARG A 247 16.82 47.00 -81.77
C ARG A 247 16.83 48.35 -81.05
N GLU A 248 17.71 48.55 -80.07
CA GLU A 248 17.91 49.84 -79.38
C GLU A 248 19.00 50.70 -80.05
N ASN A 249 19.73 50.15 -81.04
CA ASN A 249 20.85 50.79 -81.73
C ASN A 249 20.59 51.09 -83.21
N ASP A 250 19.36 50.84 -83.70
CA ASP A 250 18.81 51.31 -84.98
C ASP A 250 17.76 52.40 -84.70
#